data_AF-A0A522DX43-F1
#
_entry.id   AF-A0A522DX43-F1
#
_cell.length_a   1.000
_cell.length_b   1.000
_cell.length_c   1.000
_cell.angle_alpha   90.00
_cell.angle_beta   90.00
_cell.angle_gamma   90.00
#
_symmetry.space_group_name_H-M   'P 1'
#
loop_
_entity.id
_entity.type
_entity.pdbx_description
1 polymer ?
#
loop_
_entity_poly.entity_id
_entity_poly.type
_entity_poly.pdbx_seq_one_letter_code
_entity_poly.pdbx_strand_id
1 'polypeptide(L)'
;MSDDRSRLIAKALRKLAEEVEKNPSLIFNDKNEKKEVYIDIFQIYANGGELSLRNEIEKLDIEDIKNIIRKNSFDSSKLAIKWKNKERLVDLIINKVSARSDKGKVFMG
;
A
#
# COMPACT_ATOMS: atom_id res chain seq x y z
N MET A 1 29.76 -29.42 30.67
CA MET A 1 29.73 -29.63 29.19
C MET A 1 28.81 -28.62 28.49
N SER A 2 28.90 -27.32 28.81
CA SER A 2 28.01 -26.27 28.27
C SER A 2 28.74 -25.20 27.43
N ASP A 3 30.00 -25.41 27.08
CA ASP A 3 30.88 -24.36 26.51
C ASP A 3 30.87 -24.34 24.97
N ASP A 4 30.84 -25.50 24.31
CA ASP A 4 31.00 -25.58 22.85
C ASP A 4 29.83 -25.01 22.05
N ARG A 5 28.59 -25.19 22.52
CA ARG A 5 27.42 -24.61 21.85
C ARG A 5 27.41 -23.08 21.93
N SER A 6 27.85 -22.53 23.07
CA SER A 6 27.95 -21.08 23.28
C SER A 6 28.99 -20.46 22.34
N ARG A 7 30.13 -21.14 22.12
CA ARG A 7 31.16 -20.70 21.17
C ARG A 7 30.68 -20.72 19.72
N LEU A 8 29.93 -21.76 19.33
CA LEU A 8 29.34 -21.86 17.99
C LEU A 8 28.34 -20.74 17.73
N ILE A 9 27.47 -20.45 18.71
CA ILE A 9 26.51 -19.34 18.63
C ILE A 9 27.24 -18.00 18.54
N ALA A 10 28.25 -17.76 19.39
CA ALA A 10 29.03 -16.52 19.37
C ALA A 10 29.73 -16.31 18.01
N LYS A 11 30.28 -17.37 17.42
CA LYS A 11 30.92 -17.31 16.09
C LYS A 11 29.91 -17.03 14.97
N ALA A 12 28.73 -17.63 15.04
CA ALA A 12 27.66 -17.38 14.09
C ALA A 12 27.15 -15.93 14.16
N LEU A 13 26.93 -15.41 15.38
CA LEU A 13 26.49 -14.02 15.60
C LEU A 13 27.53 -13.02 15.11
N ARG A 14 28.82 -13.29 15.34
CA ARG A 14 29.90 -12.41 14.88
C ARG A 14 29.98 -12.34 13.35
N LYS A 15 29.87 -13.49 12.69
CA LYS A 15 29.83 -13.55 11.22
C LYS A 15 28.61 -12.82 10.65
N LEU A 16 27.46 -12.94 11.31
CA LEU A 16 26.26 -12.21 10.91
C LEU A 16 26.45 -10.69 11.06
N ALA A 17 27.05 -10.24 12.16
CA ALA A 17 27.32 -8.82 12.39
C ALA A 17 28.27 -8.23 11.32
N GLU A 18 29.34 -8.95 10.97
CA GLU A 18 30.26 -8.53 9.91
C GLU A 18 29.59 -8.43 8.53
N GLU A 19 28.65 -9.34 8.25
CA GLU A 19 27.92 -9.33 6.98
C GLU A 19 26.93 -8.15 6.91
N VAL A 20 26.28 -7.84 8.03
CA VAL A 20 25.39 -6.68 8.18
C VAL A 20 26.13 -5.36 8.06
N GLU A 21 27.32 -5.25 8.64
CA GLU A 21 28.14 -4.04 8.55
C GLU A 21 28.57 -3.76 7.10
N LYS A 22 28.87 -4.82 6.34
CA LYS A 22 29.24 -4.73 4.92
C LYS A 22 28.05 -4.50 3.99
N ASN A 23 26.87 -4.95 4.40
CA ASN A 23 25.66 -4.79 3.63
C ASN A 23 24.47 -4.50 4.56
N PRO A 24 24.26 -3.22 4.93
CA PRO A 24 23.19 -2.83 5.85
C PRO A 24 21.79 -3.28 5.40
N SER A 25 21.59 -3.44 4.08
CA SER A 25 20.34 -3.94 3.48
C SER A 25 19.98 -5.38 3.88
N LEU A 26 20.86 -6.12 4.56
CA LEU A 26 20.56 -7.46 5.09
C LEU A 26 19.72 -7.43 6.37
N ILE A 27 19.74 -6.33 7.13
CA ILE A 27 18.83 -6.13 8.27
C ILE A 27 17.56 -5.40 7.82
N PHE A 28 17.70 -4.47 6.87
CA PHE A 28 16.56 -3.80 6.28
C PHE A 28 16.01 -4.65 5.14
N ASN A 29 15.18 -5.64 5.49
CA ASN A 29 14.21 -6.15 4.53
C ASN A 29 13.22 -5.01 4.25
N ASP A 30 13.59 -4.14 3.31
CA ASP A 30 12.88 -2.95 2.80
C ASP A 30 11.47 -3.25 2.27
N LYS A 31 11.00 -4.50 2.39
CA LYS A 31 9.64 -4.91 2.05
C LYS A 31 8.56 -4.37 3.00
N ASN A 32 8.93 -3.71 4.11
CA ASN A 32 7.98 -3.26 5.13
C ASN A 32 8.03 -1.79 5.53
N GLU A 33 8.92 -0.97 4.95
CA GLU A 33 8.67 0.48 4.93
C GLU A 33 7.73 0.79 3.75
N LYS A 34 6.53 0.21 3.75
CA LYS A 34 5.45 0.72 2.91
C LYS A 34 5.18 2.13 3.39
N LYS A 35 5.84 3.11 2.75
CA LYS A 35 5.49 4.52 2.83
C LYS A 35 4.00 4.57 2.55
N GLU A 36 3.23 4.74 3.60
CA GLU A 36 1.79 4.64 3.50
C GLU A 36 1.34 5.83 2.65
N VAL A 37 1.05 5.59 1.37
CA VAL A 37 0.54 6.62 0.47
C VAL A 37 -0.82 7.03 1.04
N TYR A 38 -0.82 8.15 1.76
CA TYR A 38 -2.03 8.80 2.24
C TYR A 38 -2.50 9.73 1.13
N ILE A 39 -3.53 9.29 0.42
CA ILE A 39 -4.19 10.07 -0.61
C ILE A 39 -5.67 10.21 -0.23
N ASP A 40 -6.11 11.46 -0.08
CA ASP A 40 -7.52 11.75 0.14
C ASP A 40 -8.25 11.81 -1.20
N ILE A 41 -8.72 10.65 -1.63
CA ILE A 41 -9.45 10.47 -2.89
C ILE A 41 -10.76 11.27 -2.95
N PHE A 42 -11.39 11.58 -1.81
CA PHE A 42 -12.62 12.35 -1.78
C PHE A 42 -12.32 13.83 -1.94
N GLN A 43 -11.27 14.34 -1.28
CA GLN A 43 -10.85 15.73 -1.45
C GLN A 43 -10.37 16.02 -2.88
N ILE A 44 -9.62 15.10 -3.49
CA ILE A 44 -9.17 15.24 -4.89
C ILE A 44 -10.38 15.31 -5.83
N TYR A 45 -11.35 14.40 -5.64
CA TYR A 45 -12.58 14.41 -6.43
C TYR A 45 -13.41 15.67 -6.21
N ALA A 46 -13.49 16.17 -4.97
CA ALA A 46 -14.22 17.40 -4.66
C ALA A 46 -13.60 18.64 -5.33
N ASN A 47 -12.26 18.69 -5.42
CA ASN A 47 -11.54 19.84 -5.98
C ASN A 47 -11.51 19.84 -7.51
N GLY A 48 -11.35 18.67 -8.14
CA GLY A 48 -11.07 18.57 -9.58
C GLY A 48 -11.87 17.50 -10.33
N GLY A 49 -12.87 16.90 -9.67
CA GLY A 49 -13.74 15.90 -10.26
C GLY A 49 -13.06 14.59 -10.64
N GLU A 50 -13.72 13.84 -11.52
CA GLU A 50 -13.25 12.53 -11.98
C GLU A 50 -11.87 12.59 -12.65
N LEU A 51 -11.64 13.57 -13.54
CA LEU A 51 -10.39 13.66 -14.29
C LEU A 51 -9.20 13.88 -13.37
N SER A 52 -9.33 14.76 -12.38
CA SER A 52 -8.28 14.99 -11.39
C SER A 52 -7.99 13.75 -10.56
N LEU A 53 -9.04 13.02 -10.13
CA LEU A 53 -8.86 11.79 -9.36
C LEU A 53 -8.18 10.71 -10.22
N ARG A 54 -8.61 10.53 -11.47
CA ARG A 54 -8.02 9.55 -12.39
C ARG A 54 -6.54 9.82 -12.59
N ASN A 55 -6.16 11.07 -12.89
CA ASN A 55 -4.78 11.47 -13.09
C ASN A 55 -3.89 11.20 -11.87
N GLU A 56 -4.41 11.39 -10.65
CA GLU A 56 -3.65 11.11 -9.43
C GLU A 56 -3.52 9.60 -9.16
N ILE A 57 -4.59 8.82 -9.35
CA ILE A 57 -4.56 7.36 -9.16
C ILE A 57 -3.67 6.67 -10.21
N GLU A 58 -3.65 7.17 -11.45
CA GLU A 58 -2.83 6.59 -12.51
C GLU A 58 -1.32 6.74 -12.28
N LYS A 59 -0.88 7.70 -11.45
CA LYS A 59 0.52 7.83 -11.05
C LYS A 59 0.97 6.78 -10.04
N LEU A 60 0.04 6.09 -9.40
CA LEU A 60 0.32 5.13 -8.34
C LEU A 60 0.60 3.73 -8.86
N ASP A 61 1.36 2.96 -8.09
CA ASP A 61 1.55 1.55 -8.36
C ASP A 61 0.31 0.73 -8.04
N ILE A 62 0.18 -0.44 -8.70
CA ILE A 62 -0.99 -1.30 -8.55
C ILE A 62 -1.24 -1.71 -7.09
N GLU A 63 -0.18 -1.88 -6.29
CA GLU A 63 -0.31 -2.21 -4.87
C GLU A 63 -0.81 -1.04 -4.03
N ASP A 64 -0.46 0.19 -4.38
CA ASP A 64 -1.00 1.39 -3.71
C ASP A 64 -2.46 1.62 -4.07
N ILE A 65 -2.83 1.41 -5.32
CA ILE A 65 -4.23 1.43 -5.76
C ILE A 65 -5.05 0.39 -4.98
N LYS A 66 -4.53 -0.83 -4.81
CA LYS A 66 -5.17 -1.85 -3.96
C LYS A 66 -5.22 -1.45 -2.49
N ASN A 67 -4.20 -0.77 -1.97
CA ASN A 67 -4.23 -0.24 -0.60
C ASN A 67 -5.35 0.77 -0.42
N ILE A 68 -5.57 1.68 -1.38
CA ILE A 68 -6.69 2.64 -1.37
C ILE A 68 -8.03 1.90 -1.33
N ILE A 69 -8.20 0.87 -2.16
CA ILE A 69 -9.42 0.05 -2.19
C ILE A 69 -9.68 -0.60 -0.83
N ARG A 70 -8.64 -1.16 -0.19
CA ARG A 70 -8.72 -1.81 1.14
C ARG A 70 -9.11 -0.79 2.22
N LYS A 71 -8.41 0.34 2.27
CA LYS A 71 -8.64 1.41 3.26
C LYS A 71 -10.06 1.97 3.20
N ASN A 72 -10.59 2.17 2.00
CA ASN A 72 -11.91 2.77 1.79
C ASN A 72 -13.06 1.74 1.75
N SER A 73 -12.75 0.46 1.97
CA SER A 73 -13.72 -0.65 1.93
C SER A 73 -14.55 -0.68 0.63
N PHE A 74 -13.93 -0.36 -0.51
CA PHE A 74 -14.61 -0.29 -1.81
C PHE A 74 -14.95 -1.65 -2.39
N ASP A 75 -14.28 -2.70 -1.93
CA ASP A 75 -14.50 -4.07 -2.35
C ASP A 75 -14.57 -5.00 -1.14
N SER A 76 -15.78 -5.18 -0.60
CA SER A 76 -16.05 -6.11 0.50
C SER A 76 -15.83 -7.56 0.10
N SER A 77 -15.99 -7.89 -1.20
CA SER A 77 -15.81 -9.23 -1.75
C SER A 77 -14.33 -9.63 -1.96
N LYS A 78 -13.40 -8.66 -1.82
CA LYS A 78 -11.95 -8.83 -2.04
C LYS A 78 -11.59 -9.38 -3.42
N LEU A 79 -12.47 -9.25 -4.41
CA LEU A 79 -12.24 -9.66 -5.79
C LEU A 79 -11.31 -8.69 -6.53
N ALA A 80 -11.45 -7.38 -6.30
CA ALA A 80 -10.65 -6.34 -6.91
C ALA A 80 -9.17 -6.48 -6.55
N ILE A 81 -8.86 -6.90 -5.32
CA ILE A 81 -7.47 -7.12 -4.86
C ILE A 81 -6.73 -8.17 -5.72
N LYS A 82 -7.48 -9.10 -6.34
CA LYS A 82 -6.92 -10.14 -7.21
C LYS A 82 -6.71 -9.68 -8.66
N TRP A 83 -7.23 -8.52 -9.05
CA TRP A 83 -7.07 -8.01 -10.40
C TRP A 83 -5.63 -7.55 -10.64
N LYS A 84 -5.15 -7.83 -11.86
CA LYS A 84 -3.84 -7.39 -12.36
C LYS A 84 -3.95 -6.19 -13.31
N ASN A 85 -5.16 -5.91 -13.80
CA ASN A 85 -5.41 -4.78 -14.67
C ASN A 85 -5.52 -3.51 -13.82
N LYS A 86 -4.62 -2.56 -14.05
CA LYS A 86 -4.54 -1.28 -13.34
C LYS A 86 -5.75 -0.39 -13.66
N GLU A 87 -6.08 -0.20 -14.93
CA GLU A 87 -7.22 0.63 -15.38
C GLU A 87 -8.53 0.20 -14.71
N ARG A 88 -8.79 -1.11 -14.64
CA ARG A 88 -9.98 -1.67 -13.99
C ARG A 88 -10.04 -1.34 -12.49
N LEU A 89 -8.90 -1.23 -11.83
CA LEU A 89 -8.83 -0.81 -10.42
C LEU A 89 -9.06 0.69 -10.27
N VAL A 90 -8.53 1.50 -11.20
CA VAL A 90 -8.79 2.94 -11.26
C VAL A 90 -10.29 3.18 -11.45
N ASP A 91 -10.91 2.54 -12.43
CA ASP A 91 -12.34 2.67 -12.72
C ASP A 91 -13.20 2.29 -11.51
N LEU A 92 -12.81 1.26 -10.75
CA LEU A 92 -13.51 0.88 -9.52
C LEU A 92 -13.47 2.02 -8.49
N ILE A 93 -12.31 2.64 -8.27
CA ILE A 93 -12.15 3.76 -7.34
C ILE A 93 -13.01 4.94 -7.78
N ILE A 94 -12.90 5.35 -9.05
CA ILE A 94 -13.69 6.47 -9.61
C ILE A 94 -15.19 6.24 -9.41
N ASN A 95 -15.69 5.07 -9.81
CA ASN A 95 -17.11 4.74 -9.69
C ASN A 95 -17.59 4.78 -8.23
N LYS A 96 -16.78 4.28 -7.29
CA LYS A 96 -17.14 4.25 -5.86
C LYS A 96 -17.11 5.64 -5.22
N VAL A 97 -16.12 6.46 -5.58
CA VAL A 97 -16.04 7.84 -5.10
C VAL A 97 -17.20 8.65 -5.63
N SER A 98 -17.42 8.63 -6.95
CA SER A 98 -18.54 9.34 -7.60
C SER A 98 -19.89 8.96 -6.99
N ALA A 99 -20.20 7.66 -6.89
CA ALA A 99 -21.47 7.19 -6.31
C ALA A 99 -21.65 7.57 -4.83
N ARG A 100 -20.56 7.71 -4.06
CA ARG A 100 -20.64 8.13 -2.65
C ARG A 100 -20.78 9.65 -2.52
N SER A 101 -20.11 10.41 -3.38
CA SER A 101 -20.24 11.87 -3.45
C SER A 101 -21.62 12.32 -3.93
N ASP A 102 -22.22 11.61 -4.89
CA ASP A 102 -23.56 11.92 -5.40
C ASP A 102 -24.65 11.66 -4.36
N LYS A 103 -24.52 10.59 -3.55
CA LYS A 103 -25.44 10.37 -2.43
C LYS A 103 -25.39 11.51 -1.42
N GLY A 104 -24.20 12.08 -1.15
CA GLY A 104 -24.05 13.24 -0.26
C GLY A 104 -24.82 14.47 -0.73
N LYS A 105 -24.92 14.69 -2.05
CA LYS A 105 -25.72 15.79 -2.63
C LYS A 105 -27.23 15.62 -2.41
N VAL A 106 -27.74 14.38 -2.42
CA VAL A 106 -29.19 14.12 -2.32
C VAL A 106 -29.72 14.34 -0.88
N PHE A 107 -28.87 14.26 0.14
CA PHE A 107 -29.28 14.49 1.54
C PHE A 107 -29.11 15.94 2.02
N MET A 108 -28.55 16.83 1.20
CA MET A 108 -28.34 18.25 1.54
C MET A 108 -29.39 19.18 0.89
N GLY A 109 -30.47 18.62 0.33
CA GLY A 109 -31.60 19.35 -0.27
C GLY A 109 -32.86 19.31 0.57
#